data_AF-A0AAW9BV37-F1
#
_entry.id   AF-A0AAW9BV37-F1
#
_cell.length_a   1.000
_cell.length_b   1.000
_cell.length_c   1.000
_cell.angle_alpha   90.00
_cell.angle_beta   90.00
_cell.angle_gamma   90.00
#
_symmetry.space_group_name_H-M   'P 1'
#
loop_
_entity.id
_entity.type
_entity.pdbx_description
1 polymer ?
#
loop_
_entity_poly.entity_id
_entity_poly.type
_entity_poly.pdbx_seq_one_letter_code
_entity_poly.pdbx_strand_id
1 'polypeptide(L)'
;NSSTSIASYKMRLKNLLDDLYAFFKTLESSKRNIVVALVPEHGGGMRGDRMQISGMREIPAPTIVHTPVGIKIFGEGIQRQGSTEHVNAPSSYLALSQLVSNILDKNIYQSKTFSPSILTENLPETRIVAQNSGSTVIEVQGKYYVSLDGSSWIEYPTK
;
A
#
# COMPACT_ATOMS: atom_id res chain seq x y z
N ASN A 1 24.41 24.00 -5.33
CA ASN A 1 23.66 23.40 -4.20
C ASN A 1 22.53 22.51 -4.71
N SER A 2 22.89 21.38 -5.31
CA SER A 2 21.92 20.42 -5.85
C SER A 2 21.67 19.37 -4.77
N SER A 3 20.64 19.55 -3.96
CA SER A 3 20.19 18.46 -3.08
C SER A 3 19.84 17.26 -3.98
N THR A 4 20.51 16.13 -3.78
CA THR A 4 20.26 14.92 -4.58
C THR A 4 18.78 14.54 -4.46
N SER A 5 18.19 13.98 -5.53
CA SER A 5 16.78 13.58 -5.58
C SER A 5 16.33 12.80 -4.33
N ILE A 6 17.21 11.96 -3.78
CA ILE A 6 17.01 11.17 -2.56
C ILE A 6 16.89 12.04 -1.30
N ALA A 7 17.78 13.03 -1.11
CA ALA A 7 17.72 13.91 0.05
C ALA A 7 16.42 14.75 0.03
N SER A 8 16.07 15.25 -1.15
CA SER A 8 14.83 15.99 -1.37
C SER A 8 13.59 15.11 -1.16
N TYR A 9 13.62 13.84 -1.61
CA TYR A 9 12.55 12.87 -1.37
C TYR A 9 12.32 12.60 0.11
N LYS A 10 13.39 12.38 0.89
CA LYS A 10 13.27 12.14 2.33
C LYS A 10 12.59 13.31 3.05
N MET A 11 12.94 14.53 2.67
CA MET A 11 12.33 15.75 3.23
C MET A 11 10.85 15.87 2.84
N ARG A 12 10.50 15.68 1.57
CA ARG A 12 9.10 15.70 1.12
C ARG A 12 8.25 14.62 1.79
N LEU A 13 8.80 13.40 1.93
CA LEU A 13 8.13 12.31 2.62
C LEU A 13 7.88 12.65 4.09
N LYS A 14 8.87 13.24 4.77
CA LYS A 14 8.72 13.68 6.16
C LYS A 14 7.57 14.68 6.28
N ASN A 15 7.57 15.72 5.44
CA ASN A 15 6.53 16.75 5.47
C ASN A 15 5.15 16.15 5.23
N LEU A 16 5.00 15.28 4.22
CA LEU A 16 3.74 14.60 3.94
C LEU A 16 3.24 13.80 5.15
N LEU A 17 4.12 13.04 5.81
CA LEU A 17 3.75 12.25 6.98
C LEU A 17 3.37 13.15 8.16
N ASP A 18 4.12 14.22 8.41
CA ASP A 18 3.80 15.20 9.46
C ASP A 18 2.42 15.84 9.22
N ASP A 19 2.13 16.24 7.98
CA ASP A 19 0.84 16.83 7.58
C ASP A 19 -0.31 15.82 7.74
N LEU A 20 -0.10 14.55 7.38
CA LEU A 20 -1.08 13.47 7.59
C LEU A 20 -1.34 13.24 9.09
N TYR A 21 -0.30 13.30 9.93
CA TYR A 21 -0.48 13.19 11.39
C TYR A 21 -1.25 14.38 11.96
N ALA A 22 -0.96 15.60 11.50
CA ALA A 22 -1.71 16.79 11.88
C ALA A 22 -3.19 16.66 11.46
N PHE A 23 -3.44 16.21 10.23
CA PHE A 23 -4.79 15.95 9.74
C PHE A 23 -5.51 14.88 10.58
N PHE A 24 -4.84 13.81 10.98
CA PHE A 24 -5.41 12.80 11.87
C PHE A 24 -5.83 13.39 13.23
N LYS A 25 -5.12 14.40 13.75
CA LYS A 25 -5.55 15.12 14.96
C LYS A 25 -6.82 15.94 14.73
N THR A 26 -6.98 16.53 13.56
CA THR A 26 -8.24 17.18 13.16
C THR A 26 -9.39 16.17 13.04
N LEU A 27 -9.12 14.97 12.51
CA LEU A 27 -10.14 13.91 12.44
C LEU A 27 -10.55 13.42 13.82
N GLU A 28 -9.58 13.21 14.73
CA GLU A 28 -9.83 12.85 16.13
C GLU A 28 -10.69 13.92 16.84
N SER A 29 -10.36 15.20 16.69
CA SER A 29 -11.11 16.30 17.33
C SER A 29 -12.51 16.50 16.75
N SER A 30 -12.72 16.11 15.49
CA SER A 30 -14.03 16.22 14.83
C SER A 30 -15.10 15.32 15.46
N LYS A 31 -14.70 14.28 16.21
CA LYS A 31 -15.60 13.27 16.81
C LYS A 31 -16.45 12.50 15.79
N ARG A 32 -16.16 12.63 14.50
CA ARG A 32 -16.90 11.97 13.42
C ARG A 32 -16.42 10.52 13.25
N ASN A 33 -17.34 9.67 12.82
CA ASN A 33 -17.03 8.31 12.37
C ASN A 33 -16.38 8.38 10.99
N ILE A 34 -15.08 8.08 10.93
CA ILE A 34 -14.27 8.20 9.71
C ILE A 34 -13.36 6.99 9.57
N VAL A 35 -13.30 6.41 8.38
CA VAL A 35 -12.28 5.44 7.98
C VAL A 35 -11.39 6.12 6.95
N VAL A 36 -10.08 6.13 7.20
CA VAL A 36 -9.08 6.64 6.26
C VAL A 36 -8.30 5.48 5.68
N ALA A 37 -8.25 5.42 4.35
CA ALA A 37 -7.40 4.53 3.58
C ALA A 37 -6.24 5.32 2.95
N LEU A 38 -5.01 4.96 3.30
CA LEU A 38 -3.82 5.44 2.61
C LEU A 38 -3.40 4.38 1.58
N VAL A 39 -3.54 4.70 0.30
CA VAL A 39 -3.26 3.79 -0.82
C VAL A 39 -2.33 4.50 -1.81
N PRO A 40 -1.01 4.27 -1.74
CA PRO A 40 -0.08 4.83 -2.72
C PRO A 40 -0.31 4.22 -4.10
N GLU A 41 -0.12 5.03 -5.15
CA GLU A 41 -0.24 4.58 -6.54
C GLU A 41 0.87 3.59 -6.90
N HIS A 42 2.12 4.02 -6.78
CA HIS A 42 3.31 3.22 -7.03
C HIS A 42 4.52 3.85 -6.31
N GLY A 43 5.63 3.12 -6.25
CA GLY A 43 6.91 3.58 -5.74
C GLY A 43 7.58 4.61 -6.66
N GLY A 44 8.47 5.41 -6.10
CA GLY A 44 9.16 6.48 -6.84
C GLY A 44 10.32 6.02 -7.73
N GLY A 45 10.65 4.73 -7.79
CA GLY A 45 11.87 4.25 -8.46
C GLY A 45 13.16 4.81 -7.84
N MET A 46 13.12 5.20 -6.55
CA MET A 46 14.19 5.99 -5.92
C MET A 46 15.55 5.29 -5.90
N ARG A 47 15.56 3.95 -5.92
CA ARG A 47 16.75 3.14 -6.14
C ARG A 47 16.58 2.43 -7.48
N GLY A 48 17.60 2.50 -8.32
CA GLY A 48 17.66 1.68 -9.53
C GLY A 48 18.02 0.23 -9.21
N ASP A 49 17.96 -0.60 -10.24
CA ASP A 49 18.39 -2.00 -10.26
C ASP A 49 19.15 -2.30 -11.56
N ARG A 50 19.35 -3.58 -11.89
CA ARG A 50 20.09 -4.00 -13.09
C ARG A 50 19.37 -3.71 -14.41
N MET A 51 18.04 -3.52 -14.40
CA MET A 51 17.26 -3.23 -15.60
C MET A 51 16.88 -1.76 -15.71
N GLN A 52 16.78 -1.02 -14.60
CA GLN A 52 16.32 0.36 -14.60
C GLN A 52 17.17 1.26 -13.68
N ILE A 53 17.59 2.41 -14.18
CA ILE A 53 18.29 3.40 -13.34
C ILE A 53 17.33 4.09 -12.35
N SER A 54 17.88 4.73 -11.32
CA SER A 54 17.07 5.51 -10.35
C SER A 54 16.18 6.53 -11.05
N GLY A 55 14.90 6.56 -10.68
CA GLY A 55 13.86 7.42 -11.23
C GLY A 55 13.09 6.82 -12.41
N MET A 56 13.60 5.78 -13.08
CA MET A 56 12.87 5.09 -14.14
C MET A 56 11.77 4.19 -13.56
N ARG A 57 10.65 4.11 -14.30
CA ARG A 57 9.47 3.30 -13.94
C ARG A 57 8.83 2.63 -15.16
N GLU A 58 9.62 2.39 -16.21
CA GLU A 58 9.12 1.76 -17.46
C GLU A 58 8.78 0.28 -17.27
N ILE A 59 9.32 -0.36 -16.22
CA ILE A 59 9.00 -1.72 -15.84
C ILE A 59 8.37 -1.60 -14.46
N PRO A 60 7.16 -2.15 -14.22
CA PRO A 60 6.52 -2.10 -12.92
C PRO A 60 7.15 -3.16 -11.99
N ALA A 61 8.43 -2.96 -11.68
CA ALA A 61 9.23 -3.88 -10.87
C ALA A 61 8.64 -4.08 -9.47
N PRO A 62 8.92 -5.20 -8.80
CA PRO A 62 8.38 -5.49 -7.46
C PRO A 62 8.69 -4.39 -6.44
N THR A 63 9.87 -3.75 -6.54
CA THR A 63 10.29 -2.63 -5.68
C THR A 63 9.52 -1.33 -5.92
N ILE A 64 8.82 -1.23 -7.05
CA ILE A 64 7.95 -0.11 -7.43
C ILE A 64 6.51 -0.42 -7.02
N VAL A 65 6.01 -1.63 -7.29
CA VAL A 65 4.58 -1.94 -7.08
C VAL A 65 4.25 -2.45 -5.68
N HIS A 66 5.25 -2.85 -4.89
CA HIS A 66 5.05 -3.18 -3.48
C HIS A 66 4.94 -1.90 -2.63
N THR A 67 3.71 -1.42 -2.42
CA THR A 67 3.43 -0.16 -1.73
C THR A 67 2.85 -0.38 -0.33
N PRO A 68 3.10 0.55 0.62
CA PRO A 68 2.50 0.47 1.96
C PRO A 68 1.05 0.96 1.94
N VAL A 69 0.10 0.06 2.14
CA VAL A 69 -1.32 0.38 2.31
C VAL A 69 -1.68 0.35 3.80
N GLY A 70 -2.47 1.33 4.27
CA GLY A 70 -2.87 1.43 5.67
C GLY A 70 -4.30 1.91 5.84
N ILE A 71 -4.98 1.38 6.85
CA ILE A 71 -6.32 1.80 7.26
C ILE A 71 -6.28 2.30 8.70
N LYS A 72 -6.91 3.45 8.94
CA LYS A 72 -7.10 4.01 10.28
C LYS A 72 -8.56 4.38 10.50
N ILE A 73 -9.09 3.97 11.64
CA ILE A 73 -10.47 4.19 12.06
C ILE A 73 -10.51 5.28 13.14
N PHE A 74 -11.42 6.22 12.99
CA PHE A 74 -11.71 7.32 13.92
C PHE A 74 -13.21 7.32 14.27
N GLY A 75 -13.54 7.73 15.49
CA GLY A 75 -14.92 7.86 15.96
C GLY A 75 -14.96 8.24 17.45
N GLU A 76 -16.04 8.88 17.89
CA GLU A 76 -16.15 9.30 19.30
C GLU A 76 -16.32 8.10 20.25
N GLY A 77 -15.31 7.88 21.09
CA GLY A 77 -15.31 6.81 22.07
C GLY A 77 -15.07 5.42 21.48
N ILE A 78 -14.71 5.32 20.20
CA ILE A 78 -14.40 4.02 19.58
C ILE A 78 -13.12 3.43 20.19
N GLN A 79 -13.17 2.17 20.60
CA GLN A 79 -12.05 1.47 21.23
C GLN A 79 -11.52 0.35 20.32
N ARG A 80 -10.21 0.35 20.07
CA ARG A 80 -9.53 -0.76 19.40
C ARG A 80 -9.21 -1.86 20.41
N GLN A 81 -9.64 -3.07 20.12
CA GLN A 81 -9.29 -4.29 20.86
C GLN A 81 -8.11 -4.97 20.14
N GLY A 82 -6.96 -5.04 20.80
CA GLY A 82 -5.74 -5.64 20.25
C GLY A 82 -4.79 -4.64 19.59
N SER A 83 -3.73 -5.18 18.97
CA SER A 83 -2.68 -4.42 18.28
C SER A 83 -3.07 -4.07 16.85
N THR A 84 -2.18 -3.35 16.17
CA THR A 84 -2.25 -3.23 14.70
C THR A 84 -2.12 -4.62 14.08
N GLU A 85 -2.95 -4.91 13.09
CA GLU A 85 -2.91 -6.16 12.33
C GLU A 85 -2.07 -5.99 11.06
N HIS A 86 -1.22 -6.97 10.76
CA HIS A 86 -0.32 -6.95 9.61
C HIS A 86 -0.74 -8.04 8.62
N VAL A 87 -1.36 -7.62 7.51
CA VAL A 87 -1.75 -8.52 6.43
C VAL A 87 -0.51 -8.89 5.61
N ASN A 88 0.04 -10.08 5.85
CA ASN A 88 1.23 -10.58 5.16
C ASN A 88 0.92 -11.33 3.86
N ALA A 89 -0.35 -11.72 3.66
CA ALA A 89 -0.78 -12.41 2.46
C ALA A 89 -0.74 -11.47 1.24
N PRO A 90 -0.41 -11.96 0.02
CA PRO A 90 -0.38 -11.16 -1.19
C PRO A 90 -1.72 -10.46 -1.42
N SER A 91 -1.72 -9.12 -1.43
CA SER A 91 -2.94 -8.32 -1.41
C SER A 91 -2.91 -7.25 -2.51
N SER A 92 -4.09 -6.95 -3.05
CA SER A 92 -4.32 -5.84 -3.97
C SER A 92 -5.64 -5.14 -3.63
N TYR A 93 -6.17 -4.32 -4.52
CA TYR A 93 -7.37 -3.48 -4.28
C TYR A 93 -8.61 -4.28 -3.84
N LEU A 94 -8.73 -5.55 -4.24
CA LEU A 94 -9.85 -6.40 -3.83
C LEU A 94 -9.84 -6.69 -2.32
N ALA A 95 -8.66 -6.86 -1.70
CA ALA A 95 -8.53 -7.02 -0.26
C ALA A 95 -8.96 -5.75 0.49
N LEU A 96 -8.62 -4.58 -0.04
CA LEU A 96 -9.09 -3.31 0.52
C LEU A 96 -10.63 -3.20 0.43
N SER A 97 -11.22 -3.58 -0.70
CA SER A 97 -12.68 -3.61 -0.85
C SER A 97 -13.34 -4.55 0.15
N GLN A 98 -12.77 -5.74 0.37
CA GLN A 98 -13.28 -6.69 1.36
C GLN A 98 -13.15 -6.13 2.78
N LEU A 99 -12.04 -5.47 3.11
CA LEU A 99 -11.85 -4.84 4.41
C LEU A 99 -12.89 -3.73 4.67
N VAL A 100 -13.23 -2.93 3.66
CA VAL A 100 -14.33 -1.95 3.78
C VAL A 100 -15.66 -2.65 4.02
N SER A 101 -15.95 -3.75 3.31
CA SER A 101 -17.15 -4.57 3.56
C SER A 101 -17.19 -5.07 4.99
N ASN A 102 -16.08 -5.66 5.48
CA ASN A 102 -15.98 -6.17 6.85
C ASN A 102 -16.25 -5.05 7.89
N ILE A 103 -15.76 -3.83 7.66
CA ILE A 103 -16.02 -2.69 8.56
C ILE A 103 -17.52 -2.34 8.60
N LEU A 104 -18.19 -2.35 7.44
CA LEU A 104 -19.64 -2.10 7.34
C LEU A 104 -20.43 -3.21 8.03
N ASP A 105 -20.10 -4.47 7.76
CA ASP A 105 -20.80 -5.64 8.29
C ASP A 105 -20.68 -5.77 9.81
N LYS A 106 -19.52 -5.44 10.38
CA LYS A 106 -19.31 -5.47 11.84
C LYS A 106 -19.94 -4.29 12.57
N ASN A 107 -20.41 -3.28 11.85
CA ASN A 107 -21.05 -2.07 12.39
C ASN A 107 -20.32 -1.48 13.60
N ILE A 108 -18.99 -1.30 13.46
CA ILE A 108 -18.07 -0.98 14.56
C ILE A 108 -18.39 0.33 15.31
N TYR A 109 -19.15 1.22 14.66
CA TYR A 109 -19.56 2.49 15.24
C TYR A 109 -20.78 2.36 16.16
N GLN A 110 -21.61 1.33 15.97
CA GLN A 110 -22.72 1.03 16.87
C GLN A 110 -22.19 0.44 18.19
N SER A 111 -21.27 -0.52 18.11
CA SER A 111 -20.66 -1.15 19.29
C SER A 111 -19.56 -0.30 19.94
N LYS A 112 -19.12 0.77 19.27
CA LYS A 112 -17.95 1.59 19.62
C LYS A 112 -16.69 0.77 19.89
N THR A 113 -16.58 -0.41 19.31
CA THR A 113 -15.44 -1.30 19.49
C THR A 113 -15.12 -1.99 18.17
N PHE A 114 -13.83 -2.23 17.92
CA PHE A 114 -13.41 -3.03 16.78
C PHE A 114 -12.13 -3.80 17.12
N SER A 115 -11.95 -4.95 16.47
CA SER A 115 -10.71 -5.72 16.52
C SER A 115 -10.11 -5.78 15.11
N PRO A 116 -8.87 -5.28 14.90
CA PRO A 116 -8.22 -5.34 13.59
C PRO A 116 -8.09 -6.76 13.01
N SER A 117 -7.84 -7.77 13.86
CA SER A 117 -7.77 -9.16 13.41
C SER A 117 -9.11 -9.61 12.83
N ILE A 118 -10.23 -9.32 13.50
CA ILE A 118 -11.59 -9.64 13.01
C ILE A 118 -11.90 -8.90 11.70
N LEU A 119 -11.51 -7.63 11.58
CA LEU A 119 -11.78 -6.85 10.36
C LEU A 119 -10.98 -7.34 9.15
N THR A 120 -9.87 -8.04 9.37
CA THR A 120 -8.97 -8.55 8.31
C THR A 120 -9.13 -10.06 8.09
N GLU A 121 -10.18 -10.67 8.64
CA GLU A 121 -10.55 -12.04 8.31
C GLU A 121 -11.02 -12.15 6.85
N ASN A 122 -10.68 -13.28 6.22
CA ASN A 122 -11.13 -13.66 4.87
C ASN A 122 -10.82 -12.62 3.79
N LEU A 123 -9.73 -11.88 3.91
CA LEU A 123 -9.27 -11.00 2.83
C LEU A 123 -8.83 -11.85 1.62
N PRO A 124 -9.31 -11.53 0.41
CA PRO A 124 -8.91 -12.24 -0.80
C PRO A 124 -7.45 -11.95 -1.14
N GLU A 125 -6.71 -13.02 -1.44
CA GLU A 125 -5.34 -12.90 -1.93
C GLU A 125 -5.30 -12.56 -3.43
N THR A 126 -4.31 -11.78 -3.85
CA THR A 126 -4.07 -11.46 -5.25
C THR A 126 -2.59 -11.68 -5.56
N ARG A 127 -2.31 -12.55 -6.54
CA ARG A 127 -0.93 -12.78 -7.00
C ARG A 127 -0.35 -11.51 -7.62
N ILE A 128 0.97 -11.38 -7.56
CA ILE A 128 1.67 -10.23 -8.13
C ILE A 128 1.60 -10.32 -9.66
N VAL A 129 0.78 -9.46 -10.24
CA VAL A 129 0.75 -9.13 -11.66
C VAL A 129 0.75 -7.61 -11.75
N ALA A 130 1.74 -7.05 -12.42
CA ALA A 130 1.83 -5.61 -12.62
C ALA A 130 2.08 -5.31 -14.09
N GLN A 131 1.32 -4.39 -14.64
CA GLN A 131 1.34 -4.11 -16.07
C GLN A 131 1.25 -2.61 -16.32
N ASN A 132 2.00 -2.15 -17.32
CA ASN A 132 1.82 -0.84 -17.95
C ASN A 132 1.70 -1.02 -19.47
N SER A 133 1.75 0.07 -20.23
CA SER A 133 1.62 0.02 -21.70
C SER A 133 2.74 -0.71 -22.41
N GLY A 134 3.92 -0.85 -21.80
CA GLY A 134 5.12 -1.40 -22.44
C GLY A 134 5.65 -2.69 -21.81
N SER A 135 5.13 -3.11 -20.66
CA SER A 135 5.67 -4.28 -19.96
C SER A 135 4.68 -4.90 -18.98
N THR A 136 4.86 -6.19 -18.73
CA THR A 136 4.16 -6.95 -17.69
C THR A 136 5.19 -7.66 -16.81
N VAL A 137 5.02 -7.57 -15.50
CA VAL A 137 5.79 -8.28 -14.48
C VAL A 137 4.87 -9.24 -13.74
N ILE A 138 5.31 -10.48 -13.58
CA ILE A 138 4.61 -11.51 -12.80
C ILE A 138 5.56 -12.17 -11.80
N GLU A 139 5.00 -12.78 -10.77
CA GLU A 139 5.71 -13.67 -9.85
C GLU A 139 5.29 -15.13 -10.10
N VAL A 140 6.28 -16.02 -10.21
CA VAL A 140 6.12 -17.46 -10.39
C VAL A 140 7.13 -18.17 -9.50
N GLN A 141 6.66 -18.94 -8.52
CA GLN A 141 7.49 -19.77 -7.63
C GLN A 141 8.62 -19.00 -6.91
N GLY A 142 8.32 -17.81 -6.42
CA GLY A 142 9.24 -16.91 -5.73
C GLY A 142 10.16 -16.11 -6.64
N LYS A 143 10.04 -16.25 -7.96
CA LYS A 143 10.84 -15.55 -8.97
C LYS A 143 9.99 -14.58 -9.76
N TYR A 144 10.59 -13.44 -10.11
CA TYR A 144 9.93 -12.44 -10.94
C TYR A 144 10.32 -12.61 -12.40
N TYR A 145 9.36 -12.43 -13.28
CA TYR A 145 9.55 -12.45 -14.73
C TYR A 145 8.98 -11.19 -15.34
N VAL A 146 9.63 -10.67 -16.37
CA VAL A 146 9.16 -9.53 -17.16
C VAL A 146 8.97 -9.93 -18.61
N SER A 147 7.90 -9.43 -19.21
CA SER A 147 7.67 -9.41 -20.65
C SER A 147 7.59 -7.98 -21.13
N LEU A 148 8.29 -7.66 -22.23
CA LEU A 148 8.32 -6.33 -22.86
C LEU A 148 7.53 -6.29 -24.18
N ASP A 149 7.11 -7.46 -24.66
CA ASP A 149 6.43 -7.66 -25.95
C ASP A 149 5.09 -8.41 -25.78
N GLY A 150 4.76 -8.84 -24.55
CA GLY A 150 3.57 -9.63 -24.24
C GLY A 150 3.68 -11.12 -24.58
N SER A 151 4.83 -11.60 -25.07
CA SER A 151 4.99 -12.98 -25.55
C SER A 151 6.23 -13.69 -24.99
N SER A 152 7.35 -12.97 -24.89
CA SER A 152 8.62 -13.46 -24.38
C SER A 152 8.78 -13.07 -22.92
N TRP A 153 9.25 -14.02 -22.09
CA TRP A 153 9.47 -13.81 -20.66
C TRP A 153 10.93 -14.01 -20.31
N ILE A 154 11.50 -13.07 -19.56
CA ILE A 154 12.85 -13.15 -19.00
C ILE A 154 12.78 -13.01 -17.49
N GLU A 155 13.65 -13.73 -16.77
CA GLU A 155 13.76 -13.59 -15.31
C GLU A 155 14.23 -12.17 -14.98
N TYR A 156 13.49 -11.49 -14.10
CA TYR A 156 13.82 -10.15 -13.64
C TYR A 156 14.96 -10.23 -12.61
N PRO A 157 16.10 -9.57 -12.83
CA PRO A 157 17.24 -9.66 -11.93
C PRO A 157 16.94 -8.93 -10.61
N THR A 158 16.89 -9.69 -9.51
CA THR A 158 16.56 -9.18 -8.17
C THR A 158 17.76 -8.83 -7.29
N LYS A 159 18.96 -8.81 -7.85
CA LYS A 159 20.22 -8.39 -7.22
C LYS A 159 21.05 -7.66 -8.27
#